data_AF-A0A7W8GCQ6-F1
#
_entry.id   AF-A0A7W8GCQ6-F1
#
_cell.length_a   1.000
_cell.length_b   1.000
_cell.length_c   1.000
_cell.angle_alpha   90.00
_cell.angle_beta   90.00
_cell.angle_gamma   90.00
#
_symmetry.space_group_name_H-M   'P 1'
#
loop_
_entity.id
_entity.type
_entity.pdbx_description
1 polymer ?
#
loop_
_entity_poly.entity_id
_entity_poly.type
_entity_poly.pdbx_seq_one_letter_code
_entity_poly.pdbx_strand_id
1 'polypeptide(L)'
;MLDLDHPLSNQGRALLADIGSYAERSPSGLGVHVWLRGDVTRNRRVPGVEVLGTGFVTVTGSALPDRSRSLDAVHPFLTAPLTERRPEVLEGADLQLDDQRVLDLLTRARNGPRARRLLAGDWEAGGYPSQSEADLAAVRMLRFYTQDVAQLERLMRASGLSRQKWGRGGYLPRTIQRALELGGPVWGSREDA
;
A
#
# COMPACT_ATOMS: atom_id res chain seq x y z
N MET A 1 -13.65 1.26 -7.38
CA MET A 1 -14.07 2.64 -7.05
C MET A 1 -12.88 3.58 -7.24
N LEU A 2 -13.13 4.76 -7.77
CA LEU A 2 -12.17 5.84 -7.95
C LEU A 2 -12.53 6.97 -6.98
N ASP A 3 -11.62 7.36 -6.10
CA ASP A 3 -11.77 8.49 -5.18
C ASP A 3 -10.98 9.68 -5.72
N LEU A 4 -11.64 10.83 -5.85
CA LEU A 4 -11.09 12.05 -6.39
C LEU A 4 -11.08 13.12 -5.29
N ASP A 5 -9.89 13.43 -4.80
CA ASP A 5 -9.68 14.36 -3.69
C ASP A 5 -9.98 15.81 -4.10
N HIS A 6 -10.44 16.61 -3.14
CA HIS A 6 -10.56 18.07 -3.31
C HIS A 6 -9.25 18.78 -2.95
N PRO A 7 -8.85 19.85 -3.68
CA PRO A 7 -9.42 20.28 -4.96
C PRO A 7 -9.14 19.25 -6.06
N LEU A 8 -10.14 19.02 -6.94
CA LEU A 8 -9.98 18.06 -8.02
C LEU A 8 -8.78 18.44 -8.89
N SER A 9 -7.80 17.55 -8.94
CA SER A 9 -6.61 17.67 -9.80
C SER A 9 -7.02 17.73 -11.28
N ASN A 10 -6.15 18.22 -12.16
CA ASN A 10 -6.42 18.23 -13.61
C ASN A 10 -6.74 16.81 -14.12
N GLN A 11 -6.02 15.81 -13.61
CA GLN A 11 -6.26 14.40 -13.92
C GLN A 11 -7.62 13.92 -13.38
N GLY A 12 -7.96 14.26 -12.13
CA GLY A 12 -9.25 13.93 -11.55
C GLY A 12 -10.42 14.52 -12.34
N ARG A 13 -10.28 15.78 -12.78
CA ARG A 13 -11.28 16.46 -13.64
C ARG A 13 -11.41 15.79 -15.00
N ALA A 14 -10.29 15.42 -15.63
CA ALA A 14 -10.29 14.73 -16.92
C ALA A 14 -10.96 13.35 -16.82
N LEU A 15 -10.61 12.55 -15.81
CA LEU A 15 -11.22 11.24 -15.56
C LEU A 15 -12.71 11.36 -15.25
N LEU A 16 -13.09 12.34 -14.44
CA LEU A 16 -14.49 12.60 -14.15
C LEU A 16 -15.25 12.98 -15.43
N ALA A 17 -14.67 13.78 -16.34
CA ALA A 17 -15.32 14.13 -17.60
C ALA A 17 -15.45 12.93 -18.56
N ASP A 18 -14.44 12.07 -18.61
CA ASP A 18 -14.34 10.94 -19.55
C ASP A 18 -15.18 9.72 -19.12
N ILE A 19 -15.35 9.52 -17.81
CA ILE A 19 -16.05 8.36 -17.26
C ILE A 19 -17.52 8.71 -16.99
N GLY A 20 -18.44 8.19 -17.82
CA GLY A 20 -19.90 8.43 -17.72
C GLY A 20 -20.63 7.69 -16.59
N SER A 21 -19.90 6.90 -15.81
CA SER A 21 -20.43 6.02 -14.77
C SER A 21 -21.04 6.75 -13.57
N TYR A 22 -21.69 6.00 -12.68
CA TYR A 22 -22.20 6.53 -11.42
C TYR A 22 -21.12 7.23 -10.61
N ALA A 23 -21.39 8.47 -10.23
CA ALA A 23 -20.55 9.24 -9.33
C ALA A 23 -21.37 9.96 -8.25
N GLU A 24 -20.81 10.02 -7.06
CA GLU A 24 -21.42 10.62 -5.88
C GLU A 24 -20.43 11.53 -5.15
N ARG A 25 -20.95 12.46 -4.34
CA ARG A 25 -20.10 13.26 -3.45
C ARG A 25 -19.47 12.37 -2.38
N SER A 26 -18.19 12.57 -2.12
CA SER A 26 -17.50 11.95 -0.97
C SER A 26 -18.13 12.40 0.36
N PRO A 27 -17.83 11.72 1.50
CA PRO A 27 -18.36 12.11 2.82
C PRO A 27 -18.01 13.54 3.24
N SER A 28 -16.88 14.07 2.76
CA SER A 28 -16.49 15.47 2.99
C SER A 28 -17.37 16.49 2.26
N GLY A 29 -18.14 16.04 1.25
CA GLY A 29 -18.92 16.89 0.34
C GLY A 29 -18.10 17.57 -0.76
N LEU A 30 -16.76 17.58 -0.66
CA LEU A 30 -15.86 18.31 -1.55
C LEU A 30 -15.22 17.44 -2.64
N GLY A 31 -14.87 16.20 -2.32
CA GLY A 31 -14.36 15.19 -3.25
C GLY A 31 -15.48 14.38 -3.92
N VAL A 32 -15.12 13.48 -4.84
CA VAL A 32 -16.06 12.67 -5.64
C VAL A 32 -15.64 11.20 -5.65
N HIS A 33 -16.58 10.29 -5.42
CA HIS A 33 -16.41 8.87 -5.69
C HIS A 33 -17.01 8.52 -7.05
N VAL A 34 -16.27 7.83 -7.91
CA VAL A 34 -16.77 7.28 -9.18
C VAL A 34 -16.73 5.75 -9.10
N TRP A 35 -17.86 5.13 -9.42
CA TRP A 35 -18.08 3.70 -9.30
C TRP A 35 -17.98 3.05 -10.67
N LEU A 36 -17.30 1.91 -10.77
CA LEU A 36 -17.01 1.23 -12.04
C LEU A 36 -17.11 -0.27 -11.83
N ARG A 37 -17.41 -1.01 -12.90
CA ARG A 37 -17.46 -2.47 -12.92
C ARG A 37 -16.20 -3.03 -13.58
N GLY A 38 -15.49 -3.89 -12.87
CA GLY A 38 -14.32 -4.62 -13.39
C GLY A 38 -13.23 -4.77 -12.35
N ASP A 39 -12.21 -5.53 -12.71
CA ASP A 39 -11.06 -5.81 -11.85
C ASP A 39 -9.95 -4.80 -12.08
N VAL A 40 -9.30 -4.39 -11.00
CA VAL A 40 -8.03 -3.66 -11.01
C VAL A 40 -6.96 -4.53 -10.36
N THR A 41 -5.74 -4.51 -10.88
CA THR A 41 -4.66 -5.39 -10.42
C THR A 41 -4.23 -5.09 -8.98
N ARG A 42 -4.32 -3.82 -8.56
CA ARG A 42 -4.06 -3.38 -7.19
C ARG A 42 -4.76 -2.06 -6.88
N ASN A 43 -5.01 -1.83 -5.59
CA ASN A 43 -5.30 -0.48 -5.11
C ASN A 43 -4.09 0.42 -5.42
N ARG A 44 -4.35 1.66 -5.84
CA ARG A 44 -3.31 2.60 -6.27
C ARG A 44 -3.69 4.01 -5.89
N ARG A 45 -2.80 4.73 -5.23
CA ARG A 45 -2.95 6.17 -4.98
C ARG A 45 -1.89 6.92 -5.77
N VAL A 46 -2.34 7.89 -6.56
CA VAL A 46 -1.51 8.93 -7.18
C VAL A 46 -2.02 10.28 -6.67
N PRO A 47 -1.23 11.36 -6.76
CA PRO A 47 -1.66 12.67 -6.25
C PRO A 47 -3.05 13.08 -6.77
N GLY A 48 -4.02 13.20 -5.86
CA GLY A 48 -5.40 13.60 -6.14
C GLY A 48 -6.32 12.52 -6.73
N VAL A 49 -5.84 11.29 -6.90
CA VAL A 49 -6.65 10.16 -7.42
C VAL A 49 -6.28 8.87 -6.69
N GLU A 50 -7.26 8.24 -6.05
CA GLU A 50 -7.12 6.91 -5.46
C GLU A 50 -8.01 5.88 -6.15
N VAL A 51 -7.44 4.74 -6.51
CA VAL A 51 -8.11 3.60 -7.14
C VAL A 51 -8.21 2.49 -6.09
N LEU A 52 -9.43 2.05 -5.80
CA LEU A 52 -9.72 0.97 -4.86
C LEU A 52 -10.45 -0.16 -5.59
N GLY A 53 -9.80 -1.32 -5.69
CA GLY A 53 -10.39 -2.59 -6.14
C GLY A 53 -10.83 -3.50 -5.00
N THR A 54 -10.15 -3.42 -3.85
CA THR A 54 -10.44 -4.22 -2.66
C THR A 54 -10.43 -3.35 -1.41
N GLY A 55 -11.23 -3.69 -0.40
CA GLY A 55 -11.30 -2.98 0.88
C GLY A 55 -12.68 -2.38 1.15
N PHE A 56 -12.75 -1.48 2.14
CA PHE A 56 -13.97 -0.77 2.50
C PHE A 56 -13.93 0.65 1.97
N VAL A 57 -15.08 1.15 1.52
CA VAL A 57 -15.26 2.52 1.05
C VAL A 57 -16.56 3.07 1.61
N THR A 58 -16.65 4.38 1.77
CA THR A 58 -17.91 5.01 2.16
C THR A 58 -18.79 5.23 0.94
N VAL A 59 -20.05 4.81 1.04
CA VAL A 59 -21.10 5.07 0.04
C VAL A 59 -21.99 6.17 0.60
N THR A 60 -22.16 7.27 -0.12
CA THR A 60 -23.00 8.39 0.35
C THR A 60 -24.39 8.39 -0.27
N GLY A 61 -24.56 7.82 -1.46
CA GLY A 61 -25.79 7.92 -2.25
C GLY A 61 -26.07 9.32 -2.78
N SER A 62 -25.20 10.31 -2.50
CA SER A 62 -25.34 11.70 -2.93
C SER A 62 -24.89 11.85 -4.38
N ALA A 63 -25.71 11.29 -5.27
CA ALA A 63 -25.44 11.24 -6.71
C ALA A 63 -25.21 12.65 -7.29
N LEU A 64 -24.21 12.78 -8.15
CA LEU A 64 -24.06 13.98 -8.96
C LEU A 64 -25.20 14.05 -10.01
N PRO A 65 -25.78 15.24 -10.27
CA PRO A 65 -27.01 15.37 -11.06
C PRO A 65 -26.87 14.90 -12.52
N ASP A 66 -25.69 15.07 -13.12
CA ASP A 66 -25.45 14.77 -14.55
C ASP A 66 -24.79 13.40 -14.79
N ARG A 67 -25.04 12.42 -13.91
CA ARG A 67 -24.39 11.10 -13.96
C ARG A 67 -25.38 9.97 -14.13
N SER A 68 -24.97 8.97 -14.90
CA SER A 68 -25.71 7.72 -15.02
C SER A 68 -25.78 7.00 -13.67
N ARG A 69 -26.83 6.21 -13.46
CA ARG A 69 -26.88 5.23 -12.35
C ARG A 69 -26.33 3.86 -12.75
N SER A 70 -25.84 3.71 -13.98
CA SER A 70 -25.12 2.52 -14.44
C SER A 70 -23.67 2.53 -13.98
N LEU A 71 -23.10 1.33 -13.90
CA LEU A 71 -21.66 1.15 -13.75
C LEU A 71 -21.04 0.83 -15.11
N ASP A 72 -20.19 1.72 -15.60
CA ASP A 72 -19.39 1.50 -16.80
C ASP A 72 -18.25 0.52 -16.51
N ALA A 73 -17.71 -0.09 -17.57
CA ALA A 73 -16.54 -0.94 -17.45
C ALA A 73 -15.34 -0.14 -16.91
N VAL A 74 -14.44 -0.82 -16.21
CA VAL A 74 -13.21 -0.21 -15.67
C VAL A 74 -12.46 0.55 -16.76
N HIS A 75 -12.18 1.83 -16.48
CA HIS A 75 -11.53 2.72 -17.44
C HIS A 75 -10.08 2.27 -17.70
N PRO A 76 -9.56 2.30 -18.95
CA PRO A 76 -8.20 1.87 -19.26
C PRO A 76 -7.12 2.56 -18.43
N PHE A 77 -7.32 3.81 -18.02
CA PHE A 77 -6.40 4.49 -17.10
C PHE A 77 -6.17 3.72 -15.77
N LEU A 78 -7.19 3.02 -15.29
CA LEU A 78 -7.18 2.31 -14.01
C LEU A 78 -6.54 0.93 -14.12
N THR A 79 -6.59 0.32 -15.31
CA THR A 79 -6.00 -0.99 -15.59
C THR A 79 -4.67 -0.90 -16.33
N ALA A 80 -4.34 0.27 -16.89
CA ALA A 80 -3.08 0.50 -17.56
C ALA A 80 -1.98 0.09 -16.60
N PRO A 81 -1.08 -0.82 -17.03
CA PRO A 81 0.14 -1.01 -16.30
C PRO A 81 0.75 0.37 -16.19
N LEU A 82 0.96 0.82 -14.96
CA LEU A 82 1.96 1.87 -14.79
C LEU A 82 3.16 1.35 -15.57
N THR A 83 3.78 2.19 -16.39
CA THR A 83 5.16 1.93 -16.76
C THR A 83 5.87 1.88 -15.42
N GLU A 84 5.90 0.70 -14.83
CA GLU A 84 6.85 0.36 -13.81
C GLU A 84 8.13 0.63 -14.58
N ARG A 85 8.79 1.73 -14.24
CA ARG A 85 10.21 1.58 -14.00
C ARG A 85 10.28 0.43 -13.02
N ARG A 86 10.31 -0.80 -13.55
CA ARG A 86 10.95 -1.91 -12.92
C ARG A 86 12.26 -1.26 -12.50
N PRO A 87 12.54 -1.12 -11.19
CA PRO A 87 13.91 -0.84 -10.84
C PRO A 87 14.66 -1.89 -11.63
N GLU A 88 15.54 -1.46 -12.53
CA GLU A 88 16.57 -2.37 -12.99
C GLU A 88 17.04 -3.02 -11.71
N VAL A 89 16.90 -4.34 -11.63
CA VAL A 89 17.55 -5.09 -10.58
C VAL A 89 19.01 -4.80 -10.89
N LEU A 90 19.53 -3.74 -10.28
CA LEU A 90 20.92 -3.39 -10.39
C LEU A 90 21.56 -4.56 -9.68
N GLU A 91 22.10 -5.48 -10.48
CA GLU A 91 23.21 -6.32 -10.08
C GLU A 91 24.28 -5.35 -9.58
N GLY A 92 24.22 -5.10 -8.29
CA GLY A 92 24.88 -3.98 -7.63
C GLY A 92 25.35 -4.43 -6.28
N ALA A 93 26.41 -5.25 -6.32
CA ALA A 93 27.37 -5.51 -5.26
C ALA A 93 26.80 -5.95 -3.89
N ASP A 94 26.64 -7.27 -3.74
CA ASP A 94 27.26 -8.10 -2.69
C ASP A 94 27.50 -7.48 -1.29
N LEU A 95 26.53 -6.75 -0.77
CA LEU A 95 26.35 -6.49 0.64
C LEU A 95 24.94 -6.91 1.01
N GLN A 96 24.69 -8.22 0.98
CA GLN A 96 23.57 -8.84 1.69
C GLN A 96 23.67 -8.39 3.15
N LEU A 97 22.90 -7.37 3.52
CA LEU A 97 22.87 -6.87 4.89
C LEU A 97 22.47 -8.04 5.78
N ASP A 98 23.25 -8.34 6.80
CA ASP A 98 22.84 -9.32 7.81
C ASP A 98 21.64 -8.80 8.62
N ASP A 99 20.99 -9.71 9.35
CA ASP A 99 19.79 -9.41 10.12
C ASP A 99 20.02 -8.26 11.12
N GLN A 100 21.21 -8.21 11.75
CA GLN A 100 21.57 -7.17 12.71
C GLN A 100 21.70 -5.81 12.02
N ARG A 101 22.33 -5.77 10.85
CA ARG A 101 22.54 -4.55 10.10
C ARG A 101 21.23 -3.99 9.55
N VAL A 102 20.30 -4.85 9.13
CA VAL A 102 18.93 -4.46 8.77
C VAL A 102 18.23 -3.79 9.96
N LEU A 103 18.28 -4.39 11.14
CA LEU A 103 17.67 -3.81 12.35
C LEU A 103 18.33 -2.49 12.76
N ASP A 104 19.66 -2.40 12.70
CA ASP A 104 20.39 -1.17 13.02
C ASP A 104 20.00 -0.02 12.09
N LEU A 105 19.93 -0.27 10.78
CA LEU A 105 19.51 0.74 9.81
C LEU A 105 18.06 1.14 10.01
N LEU A 106 17.16 0.18 10.16
CA LEU A 106 15.73 0.42 10.38
C LEU A 106 15.49 1.25 11.64
N THR A 107 16.20 0.98 12.73
CA THR A 107 16.03 1.69 14.00
C THR A 107 16.68 3.07 14.02
N ARG A 108 17.71 3.32 13.19
CA ARG A 108 18.35 4.64 13.06
C ARG A 108 17.68 5.57 12.04
N ALA A 109 16.81 5.04 11.18
CA ALA A 109 16.05 5.83 10.23
C ALA A 109 15.16 6.89 10.91
N ARG A 110 14.69 7.88 10.15
CA ARG A 110 13.80 8.96 10.64
C ARG A 110 12.54 8.42 11.33
N ASN A 111 12.00 7.30 10.86
CA ASN A 111 10.85 6.59 11.44
C ASN A 111 11.26 5.46 12.41
N GLY A 112 12.53 5.35 12.77
CA GLY A 112 13.09 4.31 13.63
C GLY A 112 12.45 4.20 15.02
N PRO A 113 12.06 5.28 15.72
CA PRO A 113 11.30 5.16 16.98
C PRO A 113 9.96 4.45 16.83
N ARG A 114 9.31 4.59 15.67
CA ARG A 114 8.08 3.84 15.35
C ARG A 114 8.39 2.38 15.05
N ALA A 115 9.47 2.13 14.30
CA ALA A 115 9.93 0.78 13.99
C ALA A 115 10.27 -0.01 15.27
N ARG A 116 11.01 0.59 16.21
CA ARG A 116 11.37 -0.03 17.49
C ARG A 116 10.16 -0.47 18.29
N ARG A 117 9.19 0.43 18.49
CA ARG A 117 7.94 0.11 19.21
C ARG A 117 7.18 -1.02 18.54
N LEU A 118 7.01 -0.94 17.23
CA LEU A 118 6.33 -1.98 16.47
C LEU A 118 7.02 -3.35 16.60
N LEU A 119 8.34 -3.40 16.41
CA LEU A 119 9.12 -4.64 16.51
C LEU A 119 9.25 -5.15 17.94
N ALA A 120 9.08 -4.31 18.96
CA ALA A 120 8.98 -4.73 20.36
C ALA A 120 7.62 -5.39 20.70
N GLY A 121 6.64 -5.31 19.80
CA GLY A 121 5.29 -5.82 20.03
C GLY A 121 4.31 -4.77 20.57
N ASP A 122 4.73 -3.52 20.75
CA ASP A 122 3.91 -2.41 21.25
C ASP A 122 3.00 -1.81 20.14
N TRP A 123 2.33 -2.67 19.38
CA TRP A 123 1.58 -2.25 18.20
C TRP A 123 0.29 -1.48 18.55
N GLU A 124 -0.38 -1.80 19.67
CA GLU A 124 -1.57 -1.07 20.13
C GLU A 124 -1.23 0.38 20.48
N ALA A 125 -0.17 0.58 21.27
CA ALA A 125 0.36 1.90 21.61
C ALA A 125 0.94 2.62 20.37
N GLY A 126 1.35 1.86 19.35
CA GLY A 126 1.74 2.37 18.04
C GLY A 126 0.58 2.82 17.15
N GLY A 127 -0.67 2.63 17.59
CA GLY A 127 -1.88 3.07 16.90
C GLY A 127 -2.34 2.13 15.79
N TYR A 128 -1.92 0.86 15.79
CA TYR A 128 -2.39 -0.10 14.79
C TYR A 128 -3.76 -0.68 15.18
N PRO A 129 -4.79 -0.57 14.32
CA PRO A 129 -6.15 -1.07 14.58
C PRO A 129 -6.23 -2.59 14.80
N SER A 130 -5.29 -3.34 14.22
CA SER A 130 -5.26 -4.79 14.34
C SER A 130 -3.83 -5.32 14.29
N GLN A 131 -3.60 -6.47 14.92
CA GLN A 131 -2.31 -7.16 14.85
C GLN A 131 -1.93 -7.57 13.43
N SER A 132 -2.90 -7.89 12.56
CA SER A 132 -2.62 -8.17 11.15
C SER A 132 -2.10 -6.96 10.38
N GLU A 133 -2.58 -5.76 10.70
CA GLU A 133 -2.06 -4.51 10.13
C GLU A 133 -0.67 -4.20 10.68
N ALA A 134 -0.43 -4.47 11.97
CA ALA A 134 0.88 -4.36 12.59
C ALA A 134 1.90 -5.30 11.91
N ASP A 135 1.53 -6.57 11.69
CA ASP A 135 2.36 -7.57 11.01
C ASP A 135 2.74 -7.08 9.60
N LEU A 136 1.76 -6.61 8.80
CA LEU A 136 2.01 -6.09 7.46
C LEU A 136 2.89 -4.83 7.47
N ALA A 137 2.65 -3.91 8.41
CA ALA A 137 3.45 -2.71 8.56
C ALA A 137 4.91 -3.03 8.90
N ALA A 138 5.14 -3.99 9.80
CA ALA A 138 6.47 -4.43 10.19
C ALA A 138 7.23 -5.01 8.99
N VAL A 139 6.60 -5.92 8.23
CA VAL A 139 7.22 -6.48 7.03
C VAL A 139 7.52 -5.38 6.01
N ARG A 140 6.63 -4.41 5.80
CA ARG A 140 6.87 -3.30 4.86
C ARG A 140 8.07 -2.43 5.25
N MET A 141 8.28 -2.22 6.56
CA MET A 141 9.45 -1.49 7.05
C MET A 141 10.74 -2.27 6.85
N LEU A 142 10.72 -3.59 7.07
CA LEU A 142 11.88 -4.47 6.85
C LEU A 142 12.17 -4.67 5.36
N ARG A 143 11.13 -4.79 4.53
CA ARG A 143 11.21 -4.97 3.06
C ARG A 143 12.08 -3.90 2.40
N PHE A 144 12.04 -2.68 2.93
CA PHE A 144 12.87 -1.60 2.41
C PHE A 144 14.36 -1.98 2.42
N TYR A 145 14.84 -2.71 3.42
CA TYR A 145 16.26 -3.09 3.54
C TYR A 145 16.59 -4.45 2.95
N THR A 146 15.62 -5.36 2.86
CA THR A 146 15.81 -6.70 2.31
C THR A 146 14.57 -7.23 1.63
N GLN A 147 14.75 -7.91 0.51
CA GLN A 147 13.67 -8.60 -0.20
C GLN A 147 13.79 -10.14 -0.09
N ASP A 148 14.80 -10.63 0.64
CA ASP A 148 14.92 -12.07 0.92
C ASP A 148 13.82 -12.51 1.88
N VAL A 149 12.93 -13.37 1.38
CA VAL A 149 11.81 -13.94 2.13
C VAL A 149 12.28 -14.65 3.39
N ALA A 150 13.39 -15.40 3.31
CA ALA A 150 13.90 -16.15 4.45
C ALA A 150 14.42 -15.19 5.54
N GLN A 151 15.13 -14.14 5.15
CA GLN A 151 15.57 -13.09 6.07
C GLN A 151 14.40 -12.33 6.69
N LEU A 152 13.40 -11.95 5.91
CA LEU A 152 12.18 -11.30 6.43
C LEU A 152 11.47 -12.20 7.45
N GLU A 153 11.39 -13.50 7.19
CA GLU A 153 10.83 -14.46 8.16
C GLU A 153 11.64 -14.51 9.45
N ARG A 154 12.98 -14.59 9.39
CA ARG A 154 13.84 -14.61 10.58
C ARG A 154 13.66 -13.33 11.41
N LEU A 155 13.70 -12.17 10.77
CA LEU A 155 13.52 -10.86 11.41
C LEU A 155 12.16 -10.74 12.08
N MET A 156 11.09 -11.17 11.41
CA MET A 156 9.75 -11.16 11.98
C MET A 156 9.65 -12.12 13.17
N ARG A 157 10.21 -13.32 13.09
CA ARG A 157 10.23 -14.32 14.19
C ARG A 157 11.03 -13.85 15.39
N ALA A 158 12.07 -13.05 15.18
CA ALA A 158 12.87 -12.45 16.24
C ALA A 158 12.19 -11.22 16.90
N SER A 159 11.12 -10.68 16.30
CA SER A 159 10.38 -9.54 16.85
C SER A 159 9.41 -9.95 17.96
N GLY A 160 9.00 -8.99 18.77
CA GLY A 160 7.92 -9.12 19.76
C GLY A 160 6.52 -9.30 19.16
N LEU A 161 6.39 -9.33 17.82
CA LEU A 161 5.13 -9.66 17.13
C LEU A 161 4.93 -11.18 16.95
N SER A 162 5.95 -11.98 17.28
CA SER A 162 5.92 -13.43 17.13
C SER A 162 4.78 -14.09 17.92
N ARG A 163 4.05 -15.01 17.28
CA ARG A 163 2.86 -15.66 17.87
C ARG A 163 2.65 -17.08 17.37
N GLN A 164 1.97 -17.88 18.17
CA GLN A 164 1.66 -19.29 17.89
C GLN A 164 0.93 -19.50 16.55
N LYS A 165 0.12 -18.51 16.12
CA LYS A 165 -0.61 -18.50 14.83
C LYS A 165 0.30 -18.53 13.59
N TRP A 166 1.55 -18.10 13.70
CA TRP A 166 2.51 -18.19 12.58
C TRP A 166 2.99 -19.63 12.32
N GLY A 167 2.98 -20.50 13.34
CA GLY A 167 3.48 -21.87 13.23
C GLY A 167 2.54 -22.88 12.55
N ARG A 168 1.26 -22.54 12.32
CA ARG A 168 0.24 -23.53 11.89
C ARG A 168 -0.32 -23.38 10.47
N GLY A 169 0.06 -22.39 9.66
CA GLY A 169 -0.66 -22.23 8.38
C GLY A 169 -0.18 -21.19 7.38
N GLY A 170 1.13 -20.93 7.28
CA GLY A 170 1.66 -20.08 6.20
C GLY A 170 1.15 -18.64 6.22
N TYR A 171 0.67 -18.14 7.37
CA TYR A 171 0.22 -16.75 7.49
C TYR A 171 1.36 -15.76 7.26
N LEU A 172 2.50 -15.96 7.94
CA LEU A 172 3.66 -15.08 7.81
C LEU A 172 4.22 -15.06 6.37
N PRO A 173 4.44 -16.21 5.71
CA PRO A 173 4.78 -16.23 4.28
C PRO A 173 3.80 -15.45 3.39
N ARG A 174 2.48 -15.60 3.61
CA ARG A 174 1.46 -14.85 2.85
C ARG A 174 1.52 -13.34 3.11
N THR A 175 1.74 -12.93 4.35
CA THR A 175 1.93 -11.51 4.69
C THR A 175 3.20 -10.95 4.04
N ILE A 176 4.29 -11.73 4.01
CA ILE A 176 5.55 -11.35 3.35
C ILE A 176 5.35 -11.20 1.85
N GLN A 177 4.76 -12.21 1.22
CA GLN A 177 4.45 -12.18 -0.21
C GLN A 177 3.58 -10.96 -0.55
N ARG A 178 2.54 -10.70 0.25
CA ARG A 178 1.69 -9.54 0.07
C ARG A 178 2.45 -8.22 0.19
N ALA A 179 3.37 -8.11 1.15
CA ALA A 179 4.19 -6.91 1.31
C ALA A 179 5.13 -6.70 0.11
N LEU A 180 5.68 -7.77 -0.45
CA LEU A 180 6.53 -7.73 -1.64
C LEU A 180 5.75 -7.28 -2.88
N GLU A 181 4.57 -7.86 -3.10
CA GLU A 181 3.65 -7.52 -4.22
C GLU A 181 3.16 -6.07 -4.19
N LEU A 182 2.95 -5.51 -2.99
CA LEU A 182 2.56 -4.11 -2.84
C LEU A 182 3.64 -3.13 -3.32
N GLY A 183 4.88 -3.59 -3.50
CA GLY A 183 5.97 -2.77 -4.01
C GLY A 183 6.40 -1.66 -3.05
N GLY A 184 7.17 -0.71 -3.56
CA GLY A 184 7.69 0.44 -2.82
C GLY A 184 9.21 0.54 -2.87
N PRO A 185 9.77 1.64 -2.34
CA PRO A 185 11.20 1.92 -2.39
C PRO A 185 12.01 0.83 -1.67
N VAL A 186 13.27 0.70 -2.07
CA VAL A 186 14.24 -0.26 -1.51
C VAL A 186 15.59 0.43 -1.27
N TRP A 187 16.29 0.01 -0.25
CA TRP A 187 17.60 0.48 0.17
C TRP A 187 18.61 0.23 -0.95
N GLY A 188 19.44 1.25 -1.25
CA GLY A 188 20.41 1.21 -2.35
C GLY A 188 19.89 1.73 -3.69
N SER A 189 18.60 2.08 -3.81
CA SER A 189 18.14 2.92 -4.92
C SER A 189 18.67 4.34 -4.71
N ARG A 190 19.62 4.78 -5.55
CA ARG A 190 20.18 6.14 -5.53
C ARG A 190 19.08 7.17 -5.83
N GLU A 191 18.47 7.75 -4.81
CA GLU A 191 17.76 9.04 -4.86
C GLU A 191 17.94 9.84 -3.56
N ASP A 192 19.18 9.91 -3.05
CA ASP A 192 19.59 10.94 -2.08
C ASP A 192 20.82 11.67 -2.63
N ALA A 193 20.57 12.68 -3.47
CA ALA A 193 21.46 13.78 -3.82
C ALA A 193 20.65 15.07 -3.86
#